data_AF-A0A2V5QJF3-F1
#
_entry.id   AF-A0A2V5QJF3-F1
#
_cell.length_a   1.000
_cell.length_b   1.000
_cell.length_c   1.000
_cell.angle_alpha   90.00
_cell.angle_beta   90.00
_cell.angle_gamma   90.00
#
_symmetry.space_group_name_H-M   'P 1'
#
loop_
_entity.id
_entity.type
_entity.pdbx_description
1 polymer ?
#
loop_
_entity_poly.entity_id
_entity_poly.type
_entity_poly.pdbx_seq_one_letter_code
_entity_poly.pdbx_strand_id
1 'polypeptide(L)'
;GPGYRNRVFANAQATTASDAYRVELGWVVVAKTHQGRGLSTRIVGELLPFAKNENVFATTRADERVMRYASDHGFEINGKPYPSGRGYDLVLYLRNAARFPDAK
;
A
#
# COMPACT_ATOMS: atom_id res chain seq x y z
N GLY A 1 -11.89 7.96 2.11
CA GLY A 1 -13.10 8.38 1.36
C GLY A 1 -12.79 8.57 -0.12
N PRO A 2 -13.79 8.54 -1.03
CA PRO A 2 -13.55 8.53 -2.49
C PRO A 2 -12.69 9.68 -3.00
N GLY A 3 -12.91 10.91 -2.49
CA GLY A 3 -12.11 12.08 -2.89
C GLY A 3 -10.63 12.03 -2.48
N TYR A 4 -10.30 11.32 -1.40
CA TYR A 4 -8.90 11.10 -1.01
C TYR A 4 -8.22 10.10 -1.95
N ARG A 5 -8.86 8.95 -2.17
CA ARG A 5 -8.36 7.91 -3.05
C ARG A 5 -8.15 8.41 -4.48
N ASN A 6 -9.13 9.12 -5.05
CA ASN A 6 -9.01 9.68 -6.41
C ASN A 6 -7.80 10.62 -6.51
N ARG A 7 -7.54 11.41 -5.47
CA ARG A 7 -6.38 12.32 -5.41
C ARG A 7 -5.05 11.56 -5.35
N VAL A 8 -4.97 10.51 -4.53
CA VAL A 8 -3.78 9.65 -4.45
C VAL A 8 -3.44 9.07 -5.83
N PHE A 9 -4.44 8.50 -6.51
CA PHE A 9 -4.25 7.90 -7.84
C PHE A 9 -3.89 8.96 -8.90
N ALA A 10 -4.53 10.13 -8.87
CA ALA A 10 -4.21 11.23 -9.77
C ALA A 10 -2.78 11.76 -9.56
N ASN A 11 -2.37 11.97 -8.31
CA ASN A 11 -1.02 12.45 -7.99
C ASN A 11 0.05 11.45 -8.41
N ALA A 12 -0.22 10.16 -8.24
CA ALA A 12 0.67 9.10 -8.69
C ALA A 12 0.71 8.94 -10.22
N GLN A 13 -0.15 9.63 -10.99
CA GLN A 13 -0.34 9.34 -12.41
C GLN A 13 -0.61 7.84 -12.64
N ALA A 14 -1.49 7.27 -11.81
CA ALA A 14 -1.80 5.86 -11.83
C ALA A 14 -2.34 5.43 -13.20
N THR A 15 -1.92 4.25 -13.66
CA THR A 15 -2.38 3.67 -14.94
C THR A 15 -3.69 2.90 -14.80
N THR A 16 -4.17 2.71 -13.56
CA THR A 16 -5.40 1.99 -13.25
C THR A 16 -6.42 2.90 -12.56
N ALA A 17 -7.71 2.62 -12.78
CA ALA A 17 -8.78 3.38 -12.18
C ALA A 17 -8.89 3.11 -10.67
N SER A 18 -9.08 4.19 -9.89
CA SER A 18 -9.08 4.12 -8.43
C SER A 18 -10.30 3.40 -7.83
N ASP A 19 -11.41 3.37 -8.55
CA ASP A 19 -12.65 2.68 -8.16
C ASP A 19 -12.49 1.16 -8.04
N ALA A 20 -11.51 0.59 -8.74
CA ALA A 20 -11.10 -0.81 -8.64
C ALA A 20 -10.38 -1.14 -7.31
N TYR A 21 -9.93 -0.13 -6.54
CA TYR A 21 -9.17 -0.29 -5.30
C TYR A 21 -9.88 0.40 -4.14
N ARG A 22 -10.86 -0.28 -3.55
CA ARG A 22 -11.73 0.31 -2.53
C ARG A 22 -11.18 0.23 -1.11
N VAL A 23 -10.25 -0.68 -0.87
CA VAL A 23 -9.63 -0.90 0.43
C VAL A 23 -8.25 -0.25 0.47
N GLU A 24 -8.00 0.52 1.52
CA GLU A 24 -6.70 1.12 1.79
C GLU A 24 -6.02 0.37 2.94
N LEU A 25 -4.76 -0.04 2.73
CA LEU A 25 -3.87 -0.43 3.82
C LEU A 25 -2.96 0.75 4.15
N GLY A 26 -3.31 1.48 5.21
CA GLY A 26 -2.59 2.68 5.63
C GLY A 26 -2.35 2.70 7.14
N TRP A 27 -1.56 3.68 7.58
CA TRP A 27 -1.34 3.99 9.00
C TRP A 27 -0.70 2.88 9.85
N VAL A 28 -0.06 1.90 9.20
CA VAL A 28 0.74 0.89 9.90
C VAL A 28 2.06 1.51 10.37
N VAL A 29 2.19 1.74 11.68
CA VAL A 29 3.40 2.28 12.30
C VAL A 29 3.75 1.45 13.52
N VAL A 30 5.00 1.01 13.59
CA VAL A 30 5.56 0.35 14.79
C VAL A 30 6.31 1.40 15.61
N ALA A 31 6.02 1.45 16.90
CA ALA A 31 6.72 2.33 17.85
C ALA A 31 8.24 2.14 17.73
N LYS A 32 9.01 3.24 17.76
CA LYS A 32 10.47 3.23 17.53
C LYS A 32 11.20 2.18 18.37
N THR A 33 10.83 2.03 19.64
CA THR A 33 11.39 1.07 20.60
C THR A 33 11.17 -0.41 20.23
N HIS A 34 10.31 -0.68 19.25
CA HIS A 34 9.90 -2.01 18.79
C HIS A 34 10.20 -2.26 17.31
N GLN A 35 10.84 -1.31 16.62
CA GLN A 35 11.25 -1.47 15.22
C GLN A 35 12.39 -2.50 15.09
N GLY A 36 12.61 -3.01 13.87
CA GLY A 36 13.64 -4.03 13.58
C GLY A 36 13.26 -5.46 13.96
N ARG A 37 12.04 -5.70 14.45
CA ARG A 37 11.56 -7.01 14.93
C ARG A 37 10.59 -7.71 13.97
N GLY A 38 10.48 -7.25 12.73
CA GLY A 38 9.53 -7.79 11.74
C GLY A 38 8.05 -7.53 12.06
N LEU A 39 7.73 -6.65 13.02
CA LEU A 39 6.35 -6.43 13.45
C LEU A 39 5.47 -5.82 12.36
N SER A 40 5.99 -4.92 11.51
CA SER A 40 5.22 -4.38 10.39
C SER A 40 4.76 -5.48 9.44
N THR A 41 5.67 -6.42 9.11
CA THR A 41 5.38 -7.61 8.30
C THR A 41 4.28 -8.44 8.89
N ARG A 42 4.38 -8.75 10.18
CA ARG A 42 3.33 -9.52 10.86
C ARG A 42 1.99 -8.78 10.82
N ILE A 43 1.97 -7.48 11.14
CA ILE A 43 0.74 -6.69 11.15
C ILE A 43 0.08 -6.68 9.77
N VAL A 44 0.83 -6.39 8.70
CA VAL A 44 0.27 -6.39 7.34
C VAL A 44 -0.19 -7.77 6.91
N GLY A 45 0.60 -8.81 7.19
CA GLY A 45 0.23 -10.20 6.89
C GLY A 45 -1.09 -10.61 7.54
N GLU A 46 -1.33 -10.18 8.78
CA GLU A 46 -2.60 -10.43 9.50
C GLU A 46 -3.75 -9.53 9.01
N LEU A 47 -3.46 -8.32 8.55
CA LEU A 47 -4.50 -7.38 8.07
C LEU A 47 -4.98 -7.69 6.65
N LEU A 48 -4.12 -8.21 5.77
CA LEU A 48 -4.48 -8.47 4.37
C LEU A 48 -5.67 -9.43 4.18
N PRO A 49 -5.81 -10.53 4.94
CA PRO A 49 -6.97 -11.42 4.86
C PRO A 49 -8.32 -10.73 5.10
N PHE A 50 -8.36 -9.61 5.84
CA PHE A 50 -9.61 -8.86 6.04
C PHE A 50 -10.12 -8.18 4.77
N ALA A 51 -9.24 -7.95 3.78
CA ALA A 51 -9.64 -7.42 2.48
C ALA A 51 -10.35 -8.48 1.60
N LYS A 52 -10.24 -9.77 1.95
CA LYS A 52 -10.83 -10.88 1.19
C LYS A 52 -10.49 -10.79 -0.31
N ASN A 53 -11.52 -10.68 -1.14
CA ASN A 53 -11.41 -10.59 -2.60
C ASN A 53 -11.32 -9.16 -3.14
N GLU A 54 -11.15 -8.16 -2.27
CA GLU A 54 -11.04 -6.75 -2.68
C GLU A 54 -9.60 -6.39 -3.03
N ASN A 55 -9.41 -5.57 -4.07
CA ASN A 55 -8.10 -5.02 -4.35
C ASN A 55 -7.73 -3.96 -3.31
N VAL A 56 -6.44 -3.94 -2.94
CA VAL A 56 -5.92 -3.08 -1.89
C VAL A 56 -4.93 -2.08 -2.48
N PHE A 57 -5.04 -0.81 -2.09
CA PHE A 57 -4.00 0.18 -2.36
C PHE A 57 -3.30 0.60 -1.06
N ALA A 58 -2.04 0.99 -1.18
CA ALA A 58 -1.26 1.54 -0.09
C ALA A 58 -0.37 2.67 -0.62
N THR A 59 -0.01 3.61 0.26
CA THR A 59 1.01 4.62 -0.04
C THR A 59 2.09 4.61 1.02
N THR A 60 3.34 4.64 0.60
CA THR A 60 4.48 4.74 1.52
C THR A 60 5.45 5.79 1.03
N ARG A 61 6.40 6.19 1.88
CA ARG A 61 7.53 6.99 1.43
C ARG A 61 8.30 6.26 0.34
N ALA A 62 8.89 7.00 -0.59
CA ALA A 62 9.89 6.48 -1.51
C ALA A 62 11.13 6.04 -0.71
N ASP A 63 11.16 4.77 -0.33
CA ASP A 63 12.22 4.14 0.48
C ASP A 63 12.39 2.68 0.00
N GLU A 64 13.62 2.30 -0.35
CA GLU A 64 13.93 0.99 -0.92
C GLU A 64 13.58 -0.19 0.01
N ARG A 65 13.67 -0.01 1.32
CA ARG A 65 13.33 -1.06 2.29
C ARG A 65 11.83 -1.31 2.29
N VAL A 66 11.05 -0.24 2.22
CA VAL A 66 9.59 -0.31 2.18
C VAL A 66 9.10 -0.86 0.84
N MET A 67 9.79 -0.54 -0.26
CA MET A 67 9.54 -1.12 -1.58
C MET A 67 9.68 -2.65 -1.57
N ARG A 68 10.83 -3.16 -1.09
CA ARG A 68 11.09 -4.60 -1.03
C ARG A 68 10.01 -5.33 -0.22
N TYR A 69 9.69 -4.75 0.93
CA TYR A 69 8.65 -5.25 1.82
C TYR A 69 7.25 -5.31 1.18
N ALA A 70 6.86 -4.25 0.45
CA ALA A 70 5.58 -4.21 -0.23
C ALA A 70 5.48 -5.32 -1.29
N SER A 71 6.56 -5.53 -2.06
CA SER A 71 6.64 -6.60 -3.06
C SER A 71 6.46 -7.99 -2.44
N ASP A 72 7.04 -8.26 -1.27
CA ASP A 72 6.88 -9.54 -0.56
C ASP A 72 5.41 -9.86 -0.20
N HIS A 73 4.55 -8.83 -0.14
CA HIS A 73 3.12 -8.96 0.15
C HIS A 73 2.23 -8.84 -1.09
N GLY A 74 2.84 -8.92 -2.28
CA GLY A 74 2.12 -8.89 -3.56
C GLY A 74 1.69 -7.50 -4.00
N PHE A 75 2.27 -6.45 -3.41
CA PHE A 75 2.06 -5.09 -3.90
C PHE A 75 3.03 -4.75 -5.02
N GLU A 76 2.52 -4.06 -6.03
CA GLU A 76 3.30 -3.54 -7.14
C GLU A 76 3.18 -2.01 -7.19
N ILE A 77 4.26 -1.33 -7.58
CA ILE A 77 4.21 0.13 -7.80
C ILE A 77 3.30 0.43 -8.99
N ASN A 78 2.44 1.44 -8.85
CA ASN A 78 1.62 1.93 -9.96
C ASN A 78 1.77 3.45 -10.11
N GLY A 79 2.23 3.87 -11.28
CA GLY A 79 2.51 5.27 -11.58
C GLY A 79 3.90 5.71 -11.10
N LYS A 80 4.02 6.97 -10.70
CA LYS A 80 5.28 7.64 -10.33
C LYS A 80 5.24 8.13 -8.88
N PRO A 81 6.40 8.23 -8.21
CA PRO A 81 6.51 8.93 -6.94
C PRO A 81 5.99 10.37 -7.06
N TYR A 82 5.33 10.87 -6.02
CA TYR A 82 4.75 12.21 -6.00
C TYR A 82 4.94 12.91 -4.65
N PRO A 83 5.02 14.26 -4.61
CA PRO A 83 5.29 14.99 -3.38
C PRO A 83 4.19 14.79 -2.32
N SER A 84 4.59 14.50 -1.09
CA SER A 84 3.66 14.41 0.07
C SER A 84 3.25 15.77 0.66
N GLY A 85 3.95 16.84 0.27
CA GLY A 85 3.90 18.14 0.96
C GLY A 85 4.64 18.17 2.32
N ARG A 86 5.35 17.09 2.68
CA ARG A 86 6.07 16.95 3.98
C ARG A 86 7.59 16.76 3.81
N GLY A 87 8.14 17.16 2.67
CA GLY A 87 9.57 17.04 2.38
C GLY A 87 10.04 15.65 1.95
N TYR A 88 9.12 14.78 1.52
CA TYR A 88 9.42 13.47 0.92
C TYR A 88 8.36 13.10 -0.12
N ASP A 89 8.70 12.17 -1.00
CA ASP A 89 7.78 11.63 -2.00
C ASP A 89 7.07 10.39 -1.48
N LEU A 90 5.84 10.20 -1.95
CA LEU A 90 5.02 9.01 -1.76
C LEU A 90 5.00 8.17 -3.03
N VAL A 91 4.92 6.86 -2.85
CA VAL A 91 4.75 5.88 -3.94
C VAL A 91 3.42 5.18 -3.73
N LEU A 92 2.66 5.00 -4.80
CA LEU A 92 1.41 4.22 -4.81
C LEU A 92 1.71 2.75 -5.10
N TYR A 93 1.17 1.89 -4.26
CA TYR A 93 1.25 0.45 -4.36
C TYR A 93 -0.14 -0.16 -4.51
N LEU A 94 -0.25 -1.13 -5.40
CA LEU A 94 -1.50 -1.83 -5.71
C LEU A 94 -1.30 -3.34 -5.52
N ARG A 95 -2.23 -3.99 -4.81
CA ARG A 95 -2.32 -5.44 -4.70
C ARG A 95 -3.64 -5.90 -5.32
N ASN A 96 -3.54 -6.75 -6.33
CA ASN A 96 -4.71 -7.34 -7.00
C ASN A 96 -5.10 -8.65 -6.31
N ALA A 97 -6.34 -8.75 -5.83
CA ALA A 97 -6.82 -9.93 -5.11
C ALA A 97 -6.83 -11.20 -5.98
N ALA A 98 -7.04 -11.08 -7.29
CA ALA A 98 -7.04 -12.24 -8.20
C ALA A 98 -5.66 -12.92 -8.31
N ARG A 99 -4.57 -12.21 -7.98
CA ARG A 99 -3.21 -12.77 -7.94
C ARG A 99 -2.88 -13.44 -6.60
N PHE A 100 -3.64 -13.12 -5.56
CA PHE A 100 -3.42 -13.59 -4.19
C PHE A 100 -4.76 -13.91 -3.52
N PRO A 101 -5.54 -14.88 -4.08
CA PRO A 101 -6.77 -15.30 -3.46
C PRO A 101 -6.46 -15.84 -2.06
N ASP A 102 -7.36 -15.59 -1.11
CA ASP A 102 -7.26 -16.24 0.19
C ASP A 102 -7.09 -17.75 -0.01
N ALA A 103 -6.17 -18.36 0.74
CA ALA A 103 -6.13 -19.81 0.84
C ALA A 103 -7.50 -20.25 1.37
N LYS A 104 -8.21 -21.06 0.59
CA LYS A 104 -9.51 -21.62 0.95
C LYS A 104 -9.46 -22.35 2.29
#